data_AF-A0A2J0MZK8-F1
#
_entry.id   AF-A0A2J0MZK8-F1
#
_cell.length_a   1.000
_cell.length_b   1.000
_cell.length_c   1.000
_cell.angle_alpha   90.00
_cell.angle_beta   90.00
_cell.angle_gamma   90.00
#
_symmetry.space_group_name_H-M   'P 1'
#
loop_
_entity.id
_entity.type
_entity.pdbx_description
1 polymer ?
#
loop_
_entity_poly.entity_id
_entity_poly.type
_entity_poly.pdbx_seq_one_letter_code
_entity_poly.pdbx_strand_id
1 'polypeptide(L)'
;MSKTTSQKKLKTKKVGRKERTKKERKKIEEKAPSREQKKEVEKYIEAIGRRKTASARVRIFQNPKEKIFLVNKKEARLYFPDFELQNIIFSPLKKTNSENKFKIETRVRGGGKRGQAEAIRLGIARVLFQIDEKLKGILKSAGYLTRDPREKERKKFGLKGARRAPQWSKR
;
A
#
# COMPACT_ATOMS: atom_id res chain seq x y z
N MET A 1 31.09 76.52 -1.93
CA MET A 1 31.84 75.28 -1.63
C MET A 1 31.05 74.09 -2.16
N SER A 2 31.60 73.46 -3.19
CA SER A 2 31.02 72.40 -3.99
C SER A 2 31.30 71.02 -3.40
N LYS A 3 30.38 70.08 -3.59
CA LYS A 3 30.68 68.71 -4.06
C LYS A 3 29.40 68.01 -4.50
N THR A 4 29.37 67.76 -5.80
CA THR A 4 28.35 67.19 -6.66
C THR A 4 28.20 65.68 -6.45
N THR A 5 26.96 65.21 -6.41
CA THR A 5 26.57 63.80 -6.30
C THR A 5 26.95 63.02 -7.57
N SER A 6 27.97 62.17 -7.48
CA SER A 6 28.43 61.33 -8.59
C SER A 6 27.76 59.96 -8.56
N GLN A 7 26.81 59.74 -9.48
CA GLN A 7 26.20 58.44 -9.75
C GLN A 7 27.21 57.51 -10.45
N LYS A 8 27.71 56.52 -9.71
CA LYS A 8 28.61 55.49 -10.26
C LYS A 8 27.80 54.48 -11.08
N LYS A 9 27.77 54.66 -12.41
CA LYS A 9 27.23 53.67 -13.37
C LYS A 9 28.02 52.36 -13.27
N LEU A 10 27.38 51.31 -12.75
CA LEU A 10 27.83 49.92 -12.92
C LEU A 10 27.69 49.55 -14.40
N LYS A 11 28.81 49.28 -15.09
CA LYS A 11 28.81 48.69 -16.43
C LYS A 11 28.36 47.22 -16.32
N THR A 12 27.07 46.96 -16.42
CA THR A 12 26.57 45.61 -16.70
C THR A 12 26.85 45.29 -18.17
N LYS A 13 27.76 44.33 -18.42
CA LYS A 13 27.96 43.72 -19.74
C LYS A 13 26.62 43.17 -20.23
N LYS A 14 26.11 43.77 -21.30
CA LYS A 14 24.97 43.28 -22.08
C LYS A 14 25.44 42.04 -22.85
N VAL A 15 25.44 40.88 -22.20
CA VAL A 15 25.63 39.60 -22.92
C VAL A 15 24.28 39.20 -23.47
N GLY A 16 24.21 39.23 -24.80
CA GLY A 16 23.00 39.05 -25.57
C GLY A 16 22.21 37.80 -25.18
N ARG A 17 20.90 37.99 -25.07
CA ARG A 17 19.90 36.94 -25.11
C ARG A 17 20.05 36.26 -26.48
N LYS A 18 20.87 35.20 -26.56
CA LYS A 18 20.90 34.34 -27.76
C LYS A 18 19.54 33.66 -27.84
N GLU A 19 18.73 34.14 -28.76
CA GLU A 19 17.47 33.56 -29.17
C GLU A 19 17.72 32.10 -29.55
N ARG A 20 17.16 31.18 -28.76
CA ARG A 20 17.13 29.77 -29.12
C ARG A 20 16.27 29.67 -30.39
N THR A 21 16.88 29.18 -31.46
CA THR A 21 16.25 29.02 -32.76
C THR A 21 14.92 28.26 -32.64
N LYS A 22 13.92 28.61 -33.47
CA LYS A 22 12.59 27.97 -33.50
C LYS A 22 12.65 26.43 -33.64
N LYS A 23 13.76 25.88 -34.12
CA LYS A 23 14.03 24.43 -34.24
C LYS A 23 14.29 23.74 -32.89
N GLU A 24 14.91 24.41 -31.92
CA GLU A 24 15.16 23.85 -30.58
C GLU A 24 13.94 23.92 -29.66
N ARG A 25 13.04 24.90 -29.86
CA ARG A 25 11.74 24.94 -29.16
C ARG A 25 10.79 23.83 -29.63
N LYS A 26 10.72 23.58 -30.94
CA LYS A 26 9.95 22.44 -31.48
C LYS A 26 10.42 21.08 -30.96
N LYS A 27 11.73 20.93 -30.73
CA LYS A 27 12.32 19.68 -30.21
C LYS A 27 12.10 19.46 -28.70
N ILE A 28 11.74 20.51 -27.95
CA ILE A 28 11.41 20.43 -26.51
C ILE A 28 9.89 20.27 -26.30
N GLU A 29 9.06 20.67 -27.26
CA GLU A 29 7.59 20.47 -27.23
C GLU A 29 7.12 19.09 -27.74
N GLU A 30 7.96 18.34 -28.45
CA GLU A 30 7.61 16.99 -28.97
C GLU A 30 7.93 15.82 -28.03
N LYS A 31 8.01 16.07 -26.72
CA LYS A 31 7.99 15.00 -25.71
C LYS A 31 6.78 15.13 -24.78
N ALA A 32 5.64 15.44 -25.37
CA ALA A 32 4.35 15.13 -24.75
C ALA A 32 4.28 13.61 -24.48
N PRO A 33 3.77 13.14 -23.33
CA PRO A 33 3.54 11.73 -23.13
C PRO A 33 2.54 11.25 -24.18
N SER A 34 3.05 10.46 -25.11
CA SER A 34 2.32 9.86 -26.21
C SER A 34 1.30 8.85 -25.68
N ARG A 35 0.07 9.01 -26.19
CA ARG A 35 -1.02 8.02 -26.21
C ARG A 35 -1.45 7.46 -24.86
N GLU A 36 -2.64 7.89 -24.44
CA GLU A 36 -3.51 7.13 -23.55
C GLU A 36 -3.68 5.70 -24.10
N GLN A 37 -2.81 4.80 -23.67
CA GLN A 37 -2.97 3.38 -23.91
C GLN A 37 -4.25 2.97 -23.19
N LYS A 38 -5.30 2.64 -23.95
CA LYS A 38 -6.51 2.01 -23.43
C LYS A 38 -6.07 0.78 -22.65
N LYS A 39 -6.02 0.88 -21.32
CA LYS A 39 -5.75 -0.28 -20.46
C LYS A 39 -6.89 -1.26 -20.68
N GLU A 40 -6.59 -2.41 -21.26
CA GLU A 40 -7.48 -3.56 -21.21
C GLU A 40 -7.89 -3.77 -19.74
N VAL A 41 -9.19 -3.73 -19.47
CA VAL A 41 -9.71 -3.91 -18.12
C VAL A 41 -9.61 -5.39 -17.80
N GLU A 42 -8.47 -5.81 -17.25
CA GLU A 42 -8.29 -7.18 -16.76
C GLU A 42 -9.39 -7.48 -15.72
N LYS A 43 -10.17 -8.55 -15.95
CA LYS A 43 -11.22 -8.99 -15.03
C LYS A 43 -10.57 -9.46 -13.72
N TYR A 44 -10.98 -8.87 -12.60
CA TYR A 44 -10.51 -9.22 -11.28
C TYR A 44 -11.68 -9.53 -10.35
N ILE A 45 -11.43 -10.39 -9.37
CA ILE A 45 -12.32 -10.62 -8.24
C ILE A 45 -11.72 -9.94 -7.04
N GLU A 46 -12.56 -9.31 -6.22
CA GLU A 46 -12.12 -8.57 -5.05
C GLU A 46 -12.82 -9.00 -3.77
N ALA A 47 -12.06 -8.94 -2.68
CA ALA A 47 -12.61 -9.09 -1.34
C ALA A 47 -11.86 -8.19 -0.36
N ILE A 48 -12.49 -8.02 0.80
CA ILE A 48 -11.99 -7.17 1.87
C ILE A 48 -11.64 -8.04 3.07
N GLY A 49 -10.47 -7.80 3.64
CA GLY A 49 -10.07 -8.30 4.96
C GLY A 49 -9.86 -7.14 5.94
N ARG A 50 -10.19 -7.36 7.21
CA ARG A 50 -10.04 -6.35 8.28
C ARG A 50 -9.49 -7.00 9.54
N ARG A 51 -8.62 -6.28 10.25
CA ARG A 51 -8.09 -6.69 11.56
C ARG A 51 -7.76 -5.46 12.39
N LYS A 52 -8.29 -5.38 13.62
CA LYS A 52 -8.22 -4.17 14.46
C LYS A 52 -8.64 -2.96 13.61
N THR A 53 -7.77 -1.98 13.45
CA THR A 53 -7.98 -0.79 12.62
C THR A 53 -7.45 -0.91 11.18
N ALA A 54 -6.84 -2.04 10.81
CA ALA A 54 -6.32 -2.27 9.46
C ALA A 54 -7.42 -2.81 8.52
N SER A 55 -7.45 -2.27 7.31
CA SER A 55 -8.30 -2.71 6.20
C SER A 55 -7.46 -3.02 4.98
N ALA A 56 -7.71 -4.16 4.35
CA ALA A 56 -7.05 -4.62 3.13
C ALA A 56 -8.10 -4.92 2.06
N ARG A 57 -7.99 -4.28 0.89
CA ARG A 57 -8.76 -4.62 -0.31
C ARG A 57 -7.85 -5.42 -1.24
N VAL A 58 -8.15 -6.69 -1.41
CA VAL A 58 -7.37 -7.65 -2.21
C VAL A 58 -8.07 -7.83 -3.53
N ARG A 59 -7.30 -7.77 -4.63
CA ARG A 59 -7.75 -8.05 -5.99
C ARG A 59 -6.92 -9.19 -6.55
N ILE A 60 -7.61 -10.21 -7.06
CA ILE A 60 -6.97 -11.34 -7.74
C ILE A 60 -7.41 -11.34 -9.20
N PHE A 61 -6.45 -11.44 -10.10
CA PHE A 61 -6.67 -11.56 -11.53
C PHE A 61 -6.59 -13.04 -11.94
N GLN A 62 -7.58 -13.53 -12.69
CA GLN A 62 -7.71 -14.96 -13.05
C GLN A 62 -6.74 -15.38 -14.17
N ASN A 63 -6.46 -14.48 -15.12
CA ASN A 63 -5.52 -14.73 -16.23
C ASN A 63 -4.35 -13.74 -16.16
N PRO A 64 -3.39 -13.95 -15.26
CA PRO A 64 -2.28 -13.02 -15.09
C PRO A 64 -1.25 -13.18 -16.21
N LYS A 65 -0.81 -12.05 -16.80
CA LYS A 65 0.40 -12.01 -17.63
C LYS A 65 1.67 -12.28 -16.80
N GLU A 66 1.67 -11.82 -15.54
CA GLU A 66 2.79 -11.96 -14.60
C GLU A 66 2.28 -12.35 -13.20
N LYS A 67 2.97 -13.27 -12.54
CA LYS A 67 2.62 -13.81 -11.21
C LYS A 67 3.28 -12.98 -10.11
N ILE A 68 2.75 -11.79 -9.86
CA ILE A 68 3.32 -10.84 -8.90
C ILE A 68 2.34 -10.60 -7.75
N PHE A 69 2.89 -10.49 -6.54
CA PHE A 69 2.15 -10.04 -5.37
C PHE A 69 2.61 -8.62 -4.97
N LEU A 70 1.74 -7.64 -5.25
CA LEU A 70 1.92 -6.24 -4.91
C LEU A 70 1.08 -5.82 -3.69
N VAL A 71 1.72 -5.13 -2.75
CA VAL A 71 1.08 -4.45 -1.61
C VAL A 71 1.40 -2.96 -1.71
N ASN A 72 0.36 -2.13 -1.90
CA ASN A 72 0.50 -0.68 -2.06
C ASN A 72 1.55 -0.28 -3.11
N LYS A 73 1.53 -0.96 -4.28
CA LYS A 73 2.46 -0.79 -5.42
C LYS A 73 3.92 -1.19 -5.15
N LYS A 74 4.21 -1.82 -4.02
CA LYS A 74 5.52 -2.42 -3.73
C LYS A 74 5.37 -3.94 -3.69
N GLU A 75 6.44 -4.68 -3.93
CA GLU A 75 6.42 -6.13 -3.75
C GLU A 75 6.13 -6.51 -2.29
N ALA A 76 5.40 -7.59 -2.07
CA ALA A 76 5.04 -8.04 -0.73
C ALA A 76 6.25 -8.27 0.19
N ARG A 77 7.35 -8.83 -0.36
CA ARG A 77 8.61 -9.08 0.38
C ARG A 77 9.32 -7.78 0.78
N LEU A 78 9.27 -6.76 -0.07
CA LEU A 78 9.83 -5.44 0.22
C LEU A 78 8.97 -4.64 1.21
N TYR A 79 7.65 -4.83 1.18
CA TYR A 79 6.74 -4.13 2.09
C TYR A 79 6.76 -4.71 3.51
N PHE A 80 6.96 -6.02 3.63
CA PHE A 80 7.06 -6.77 4.89
C PHE A 80 8.44 -7.43 5.00
N PRO A 81 9.44 -6.77 5.62
CA PRO A 81 10.77 -7.34 5.74
C PRO A 81 10.81 -8.58 6.65
N ASP A 82 9.95 -8.63 7.66
CA ASP A 82 9.89 -9.74 8.62
C ASP A 82 9.37 -11.03 7.99
N PHE A 83 10.13 -12.11 8.13
CA PHE A 83 9.77 -13.43 7.60
C PHE A 83 8.46 -13.98 8.18
N GLU A 84 8.20 -13.73 9.46
CA GLU A 84 6.93 -14.12 10.11
C GLU A 84 5.71 -13.49 9.43
N LEU A 85 5.79 -12.19 9.11
CA LEU A 85 4.71 -11.46 8.47
C LEU A 85 4.48 -11.93 7.04
N GLN A 86 5.56 -12.24 6.31
CA GLN A 86 5.47 -12.85 4.99
C GLN A 86 4.75 -14.20 5.07
N ASN A 87 5.12 -15.07 6.02
CA ASN A 87 4.45 -16.35 6.20
C ASN A 87 2.96 -16.22 6.50
N ILE A 88 2.56 -15.25 7.32
CA ILE A 88 1.14 -14.96 7.58
C ILE A 88 0.40 -14.62 6.28
N ILE A 89 0.99 -13.79 5.43
CA ILE A 89 0.37 -13.34 4.18
C ILE A 89 0.27 -14.49 3.16
N PHE A 90 1.31 -15.31 3.04
CA PHE A 90 1.34 -16.43 2.09
C PHE A 90 0.57 -17.67 2.60
N SER A 91 0.30 -17.79 3.90
CA SER A 91 -0.36 -18.96 4.52
C SER A 91 -1.61 -19.51 3.80
N PRO A 92 -2.58 -18.71 3.33
CA PRO A 92 -3.75 -19.23 2.60
C PRO A 92 -3.37 -19.80 1.23
N LEU A 93 -2.39 -19.19 0.55
CA LEU A 93 -1.91 -19.65 -0.75
C LEU A 93 -1.09 -20.94 -0.63
N LYS A 94 -0.29 -21.06 0.43
CA LYS A 94 0.45 -22.29 0.77
C LYS A 94 -0.53 -23.44 0.97
N LYS A 95 -1.58 -23.19 1.78
CA LYS A 95 -2.55 -24.22 2.15
C LYS A 95 -3.41 -24.70 0.98
N THR A 96 -3.67 -23.85 -0.01
CA THR A 96 -4.41 -24.20 -1.23
C THR A 96 -3.51 -24.53 -2.43
N ASN A 97 -2.20 -24.72 -2.21
CA ASN A 97 -1.20 -24.99 -3.26
C ASN A 97 -1.33 -24.03 -4.47
N SER A 98 -1.55 -22.75 -4.19
CA SER A 98 -1.88 -21.71 -5.19
C SER A 98 -0.92 -20.52 -5.18
N GLU A 99 0.26 -20.66 -4.58
CA GLU A 99 1.27 -19.60 -4.42
C GLU A 99 1.67 -18.94 -5.76
N ASN A 100 1.75 -19.70 -6.84
CA ASN A 100 2.24 -19.25 -8.14
C ASN A 100 1.18 -19.29 -9.24
N LYS A 101 -0.10 -19.15 -8.89
CA LYS A 101 -1.21 -19.20 -9.86
C LYS A 101 -1.75 -17.83 -10.25
N PHE A 102 -1.65 -16.86 -9.34
CA PHE A 102 -2.40 -15.61 -9.45
C PHE A 102 -1.52 -14.37 -9.38
N LYS A 103 -1.96 -13.30 -10.05
CA LYS A 103 -1.50 -11.94 -9.79
C LYS A 103 -2.37 -11.33 -8.70
N ILE A 104 -1.75 -10.82 -7.65
CA ILE A 104 -2.44 -10.29 -6.48
C ILE A 104 -2.04 -8.83 -6.30
N GLU A 105 -3.01 -7.92 -6.41
CA GLU A 105 -2.83 -6.51 -6.03
C GLU A 105 -3.62 -6.24 -4.76
N THR A 106 -2.93 -5.78 -3.72
CA THR A 106 -3.56 -5.44 -2.45
C THR A 106 -3.31 -4.00 -2.06
N ARG A 107 -4.38 -3.30 -1.69
CA ARG A 107 -4.31 -1.97 -1.10
C ARG A 107 -4.67 -2.04 0.37
N VAL A 108 -3.76 -1.55 1.22
CA VAL A 108 -3.89 -1.65 2.68
C VAL A 108 -3.75 -0.29 3.33
N ARG A 109 -4.62 -0.01 4.31
CA ARG A 109 -4.63 1.23 5.09
C ARG A 109 -4.99 0.93 6.55
N GLY A 110 -4.46 1.75 7.46
CA GLY A 110 -4.73 1.69 8.90
C GLY A 110 -3.90 0.63 9.65
N GLY A 111 -3.94 0.70 10.98
CA GLY A 111 -3.27 -0.23 11.90
C GLY A 111 -1.73 -0.20 11.81
N GLY A 112 -1.11 -1.34 12.11
CA GLY A 112 0.34 -1.57 11.98
C GLY A 112 0.63 -2.84 11.17
N LYS A 113 1.91 -3.10 10.87
CA LYS A 113 2.35 -4.15 9.92
C LYS A 113 1.75 -5.53 10.19
N ARG A 114 1.73 -5.98 11.45
CA ARG A 114 1.12 -7.28 11.82
C ARG A 114 -0.39 -7.32 11.58
N GLY A 115 -1.11 -6.28 11.99
CA GLY A 115 -2.55 -6.18 11.74
C GLY A 115 -2.88 -6.10 10.24
N GLN A 116 -2.02 -5.41 9.47
CA GLN A 116 -2.12 -5.37 8.01
C GLN A 116 -1.90 -6.75 7.39
N ALA A 117 -0.87 -7.50 7.79
CA ALA A 117 -0.61 -8.86 7.31
C ALA A 117 -1.80 -9.81 7.57
N GLU A 118 -2.37 -9.79 8.76
CA GLU A 118 -3.55 -10.59 9.11
C GLU A 118 -4.81 -10.16 8.33
N ALA A 119 -4.97 -8.86 8.06
CA ALA A 119 -6.06 -8.36 7.22
C ALA A 119 -5.90 -8.82 5.76
N ILE A 120 -4.68 -8.79 5.22
CA ILE A 120 -4.37 -9.32 3.88
C ILE A 120 -4.69 -10.81 3.82
N ARG A 121 -4.26 -11.58 4.81
CA ARG A 121 -4.54 -13.03 4.92
C ARG A 121 -6.03 -13.34 4.80
N LEU A 122 -6.86 -12.63 5.58
CA LEU A 122 -8.32 -12.78 5.53
C LEU A 122 -8.89 -12.38 4.16
N GLY A 123 -8.36 -11.31 3.56
CA GLY A 123 -8.76 -10.87 2.22
C GLY A 123 -8.47 -11.92 1.16
N ILE A 124 -7.25 -12.47 1.13
CA ILE A 124 -6.86 -13.53 0.18
C ILE A 124 -7.74 -14.76 0.35
N ALA A 125 -7.96 -15.23 1.59
CA ALA A 125 -8.81 -16.39 1.84
C ALA A 125 -10.24 -16.21 1.30
N ARG A 126 -10.80 -14.99 1.44
CA ARG A 126 -12.14 -14.66 0.91
C ARG A 126 -12.19 -14.63 -0.61
N VAL A 127 -11.17 -14.07 -1.27
CA VAL A 127 -11.12 -14.07 -2.73
C VAL A 127 -10.95 -15.50 -3.26
N LEU A 128 -10.09 -16.31 -2.65
CA LEU A 128 -9.90 -17.72 -3.04
C LEU A 128 -11.20 -18.52 -2.91
N PHE A 129 -11.97 -18.29 -1.85
CA PHE A 129 -13.28 -18.90 -1.67
C PHE A 129 -14.28 -18.49 -2.77
N GLN A 130 -14.24 -17.23 -3.23
CA GLN A 130 -15.08 -16.77 -4.33
C GLN A 130 -14.65 -17.32 -5.70
N ILE A 131 -13.37 -17.67 -5.86
CA ILE A 131 -12.86 -18.29 -7.10
C ILE A 131 -13.27 -19.76 -7.17
N ASP A 132 -13.10 -20.50 -6.06
CA ASP A 132 -13.46 -21.92 -5.98
C ASP A 132 -14.06 -22.24 -4.60
N GLU A 133 -15.36 -22.54 -4.60
CA GLU A 133 -16.10 -22.86 -3.38
C GLU A 133 -15.63 -24.17 -2.72
N LYS A 134 -14.99 -25.07 -3.48
CA LYS A 134 -14.45 -26.34 -2.95
C LYS A 134 -13.36 -26.10 -1.91
N LEU A 135 -12.64 -24.98 -2.00
CA LEU A 135 -11.58 -24.61 -1.06
C LEU A 135 -12.09 -24.21 0.33
N LYS A 136 -13.41 -24.03 0.50
CA LYS A 136 -14.02 -23.63 1.79
C LYS A 136 -13.66 -24.58 2.93
N GLY A 137 -13.69 -25.89 2.70
CA GLY A 137 -13.39 -26.89 3.73
C GLY A 137 -11.98 -26.73 4.29
N ILE A 138 -11.00 -26.57 3.40
CA ILE A 138 -9.57 -26.42 3.74
C ILE A 138 -9.32 -25.06 4.43
N LEU A 139 -9.91 -23.98 3.91
CA LEU A 139 -9.70 -22.64 4.46
C LEU A 139 -10.40 -22.44 5.82
N LYS A 140 -11.55 -23.10 6.03
CA LYS A 140 -12.29 -23.06 7.29
C LYS A 140 -11.58 -23.89 8.37
N SER A 141 -11.10 -25.09 8.05
CA SER A 141 -10.36 -25.92 9.01
C SER A 141 -9.04 -25.27 9.44
N ALA A 142 -8.36 -24.55 8.53
CA ALA A 142 -7.19 -23.75 8.85
C ALA A 142 -7.49 -22.42 9.59
N GLY A 143 -8.77 -22.04 9.74
CA GLY A 143 -9.19 -20.84 10.45
C GLY A 143 -8.98 -19.51 9.71
N TYR A 144 -8.78 -19.52 8.38
CA TYR A 144 -8.44 -18.31 7.61
C TYR A 144 -9.65 -17.45 7.20
N LEU A 145 -10.86 -18.00 7.24
CA LEU A 145 -12.10 -17.28 6.89
C LEU A 145 -12.68 -16.47 8.06
N THR A 146 -12.25 -16.75 9.28
CA THR A 146 -12.73 -16.10 10.50
C THR A 146 -11.99 -14.79 10.72
N ARG A 147 -12.73 -13.69 10.90
CA ARG A 147 -12.14 -12.43 11.36
C ARG A 147 -11.77 -12.56 12.83
N ASP A 148 -10.54 -12.20 13.21
CA ASP A 148 -10.18 -12.06 14.62
C ASP A 148 -10.83 -10.79 15.21
N PRO A 149 -11.81 -10.95 16.13
CA PRO A 149 -12.58 -9.83 16.68
C PRO A 149 -11.86 -9.11 17.82
N ARG A 150 -10.71 -9.59 18.30
CA ARG A 150 -10.04 -9.04 19.50
C ARG A 150 -9.52 -7.63 19.24
N GLU A 151 -10.01 -6.65 19.98
CA GLU A 151 -9.59 -5.24 19.90
C GLU A 151 -9.03 -4.76 21.24
N LYS A 152 -8.30 -3.64 21.22
CA LYS A 152 -7.73 -3.08 22.45
C LYS A 152 -8.86 -2.48 23.29
N GLU A 153 -9.06 -2.99 24.48
CA GLU A 153 -10.01 -2.42 25.43
C GLU A 153 -9.63 -0.98 25.78
N ARG A 154 -10.65 -0.13 25.92
CA ARG A 154 -10.47 1.27 26.35
C ARG A 154 -9.92 1.31 27.78
N LYS A 155 -9.12 2.34 28.10
CA LYS A 155 -8.77 2.66 29.49
C LYS A 155 -10.03 3.10 30.25
N LYS A 156 -10.35 2.40 31.35
CA LYS A 156 -11.45 2.79 32.25
C LYS A 156 -10.95 3.87 33.21
N PHE A 157 -11.86 4.73 33.69
CA PHE A 157 -11.53 5.74 34.68
C PHE A 157 -11.12 5.07 36.00
N GLY A 158 -10.26 5.73 36.80
CA GLY A 158 -9.72 5.18 38.05
C GLY A 158 -8.67 4.06 37.88
N LEU A 159 -8.51 3.47 36.68
CA LEU A 159 -7.50 2.45 36.41
C LEU A 159 -6.26 3.03 35.72
N LYS A 160 -5.10 2.43 35.98
CA LYS A 160 -3.83 2.78 35.30
C LYS A 160 -3.82 2.30 33.84
N GLY A 161 -4.54 1.21 33.53
CA GLY A 161 -4.70 0.66 32.17
C GLY A 161 -6.13 0.20 31.88
N ALA A 162 -6.32 -0.71 30.93
CA ALA A 162 -7.66 -1.26 30.63
C ALA A 162 -8.26 -2.01 31.84
N ARG A 163 -7.43 -2.78 32.54
CA ARG A 163 -7.83 -3.58 33.72
C ARG A 163 -6.87 -3.45 34.92
N ARG A 164 -5.78 -2.68 34.78
CA ARG A 164 -4.75 -2.55 35.83
C ARG A 164 -5.21 -1.53 36.87
N ALA A 165 -5.67 -2.02 38.02
CA ALA A 165 -5.97 -1.19 39.17
C ALA A 165 -4.68 -0.63 39.81
N PRO A 166 -4.74 0.58 40.41
CA PRO A 166 -3.70 1.00 41.35
C PRO A 166 -3.68 0.05 42.56
N GLN A 167 -2.54 -0.03 43.24
CA GLN A 167 -2.47 -0.70 44.54
C GLN A 167 -3.31 0.10 45.53
N TRP A 168 -4.17 -0.60 46.27
CA TRP A 168 -5.03 -0.03 47.31
C TRP A 168 -4.47 -0.40 48.68
N SER A 169 -4.41 0.56 49.61
CA SER A 169 -4.14 0.30 51.03
C SER A 169 -5.43 0.52 51.82
N LYS A 170 -5.82 -0.45 52.65
CA LYS A 170 -6.77 -0.21 53.75
C LYS A 170 -5.89 0.12 54.95
N ARG A 171 -5.92 1.37 55.42
CA ARG A 171 -5.06 1.99 56.45
C ARG A 171 -3.98 2.86 55.84
#